data_AF-A0A2V8I121-F1
#
_entry.id   AF-A0A2V8I121-F1
#
_cell.length_a   1.000
_cell.length_b   1.000
_cell.length_c   1.000
_cell.angle_alpha   90.00
_cell.angle_beta   90.00
_cell.angle_gamma   90.00
#
_symmetry.space_group_name_H-M   'P 1'
#
loop_
_entity.id
_entity.type
_entity.pdbx_description
1 polymer ?
#
loop_
_entity_poly.entity_id
_entity_poly.type
_entity_poly.pdbx_seq_one_letter_code
_entity_poly.pdbx_strand_id
1 'polypeptide(L)'
;MKKQDIAILAADHPQYVSPSDVVGAVHDFALVSLGIHLIDNCDLEALSAAAAVRKRWEFLLTAAPLPIRGGTGSPMNPIATF
;
A
#
# COMPACT_ATOMS: atom_id res chain seq x y z
N MET A 1 8.04 2.74 -9.87
CA MET A 1 7.66 1.34 -9.60
C MET A 1 8.75 0.37 -10.04
N LYS A 2 8.76 -0.17 -11.27
CA LYS A 2 9.74 -1.21 -11.66
C LYS A 2 11.22 -0.83 -11.46
N LYS A 3 11.61 0.39 -11.83
CA LYS A 3 13.00 0.88 -11.65
C LYS A 3 13.42 1.01 -10.18
N GLN A 4 12.46 1.23 -9.29
CA GLN A 4 12.68 1.45 -7.85
C GLN A 4 12.53 0.15 -7.04
N ASP A 5 12.24 -0.98 -7.70
CA ASP A 5 12.06 -2.30 -7.07
C ASP A 5 11.09 -2.28 -5.88
N ILE A 6 9.93 -1.66 -6.10
CA ILE A 6 8.89 -1.51 -5.06
C ILE A 6 8.21 -2.85 -4.82
N ALA A 7 8.24 -3.34 -3.57
CA ALA A 7 7.56 -4.59 -3.18
C ALA A 7 6.07 -4.37 -2.80
N ILE A 8 5.74 -3.21 -2.24
CA ILE A 8 4.41 -2.87 -1.73
C ILE A 8 4.03 -1.44 -2.13
N LEU A 9 2.79 -1.25 -2.56
CA LEU A 9 2.17 0.06 -2.79
C LEU A 9 0.97 0.24 -1.85
N ALA A 10 1.03 1.25 -0.98
CA ALA A 10 -0.04 1.54 -0.02
C ALA A 10 -0.69 2.90 -0.32
N ALA A 11 -2.00 3.02 -0.07
CA ALA A 11 -2.73 4.28 -0.19
C ALA A 11 -3.86 4.39 0.86
N ASP A 12 -4.29 5.63 1.12
CA ASP A 12 -5.41 5.99 2.00
C ASP A 12 -6.79 5.96 1.31
N HIS A 13 -6.81 5.61 0.03
CA HIS A 13 -8.00 5.41 -0.78
C HIS A 13 -7.92 4.04 -1.47
N PRO A 14 -9.03 3.50 -1.96
CA PRO A 14 -8.98 2.29 -2.76
C PRO A 14 -8.32 2.61 -4.12
N GLN A 15 -7.34 1.80 -4.53
CA GLN A 15 -6.47 2.08 -5.68
C GLN A 15 -7.14 1.80 -7.03
N TYR A 16 -8.31 2.39 -7.28
CA TYR A 16 -8.97 2.42 -8.58
C TYR A 16 -8.79 3.78 -9.26
N VAL A 17 -8.92 3.80 -10.58
CA VAL A 17 -8.88 5.05 -11.34
C VAL A 17 -10.30 5.61 -11.43
N SER A 18 -10.54 6.81 -10.90
CA SER A 18 -11.84 7.49 -11.02
C SER A 18 -11.66 9.01 -11.18
N PRO A 19 -12.39 9.66 -12.11
CA PRO A 19 -13.30 9.05 -13.08
C PRO A 19 -12.51 8.33 -14.19
N SER A 20 -12.91 7.09 -14.53
CA SER A 20 -12.33 6.34 -15.64
C SER A 20 -13.24 5.18 -16.05
N ASP A 21 -13.23 4.87 -17.34
CA ASP A 21 -13.88 3.67 -17.89
C ASP A 21 -12.97 2.42 -17.80
N VAL A 22 -11.70 2.59 -17.40
CA VAL A 22 -10.72 1.50 -17.30
C VAL A 22 -10.68 1.02 -15.85
N VAL A 23 -11.56 0.08 -15.53
CA VAL A 23 -11.67 -0.54 -14.21
C VAL A 23 -10.41 -1.36 -13.92
N GLY A 24 -9.84 -1.21 -12.72
CA GLY A 24 -8.76 -2.07 -12.24
C GLY A 24 -7.37 -1.81 -12.83
N ALA A 25 -7.17 -0.77 -13.66
CA ALA A 25 -5.90 -0.53 -14.35
C ALA A 25 -4.67 -0.52 -13.42
N VAL A 26 -4.79 0.11 -12.25
CA VAL A 26 -3.71 0.14 -11.24
C VAL A 26 -3.51 -1.23 -10.60
N HIS A 27 -4.60 -1.95 -10.30
CA HIS A 27 -4.56 -3.28 -9.72
C HIS A 27 -3.89 -4.28 -10.66
N ASP A 28 -4.32 -4.32 -11.91
CA ASP A 28 -3.77 -5.25 -12.92
C ASP A 28 -2.30 -4.94 -13.21
N PHE A 29 -1.94 -3.65 -13.31
CA PHE A 29 -0.56 -3.28 -13.53
C PHE A 29 0.33 -3.64 -12.33
N ALA A 30 -0.09 -3.33 -11.10
CA ALA A 30 0.69 -3.60 -9.91
C ALA A 30 0.75 -5.10 -9.60
N LEU A 31 -0.39 -5.76 -9.41
CA LEU A 31 -0.48 -7.16 -8.98
C LEU A 31 -0.04 -8.14 -10.08
N VAL A 32 -0.59 -7.99 -11.29
CA VAL A 32 -0.40 -8.98 -12.36
C VAL A 32 0.87 -8.71 -13.15
N SER A 33 1.10 -7.45 -13.54
CA SER A 33 2.22 -7.14 -14.44
C SER A 33 3.55 -6.97 -13.70
N LEU A 34 3.52 -6.51 -12.45
CA LEU A 34 4.73 -6.20 -11.68
C LEU A 34 4.92 -7.07 -10.43
N GLY A 35 3.90 -7.81 -9.97
CA GLY A 35 3.98 -8.63 -8.75
C GLY A 35 4.05 -7.80 -7.46
N ILE A 36 3.59 -6.54 -7.49
CA ILE A 36 3.59 -5.62 -6.35
C ILE A 36 2.32 -5.83 -5.53
N HIS A 37 2.46 -6.02 -4.22
CA HIS A 37 1.32 -6.13 -3.31
C HIS A 37 0.71 -4.76 -3.00
N LEU A 38 -0.61 -4.72 -2.82
CA LEU A 38 -1.35 -3.50 -2.52
C LEU A 38 -1.83 -3.48 -1.06
N ILE A 39 -1.84 -2.30 -0.46
CA ILE A 39 -2.53 -2.02 0.80
C ILE A 39 -3.46 -0.84 0.57
N ASP A 40 -4.75 -1.12 0.53
CA ASP A 40 -5.79 -0.10 0.33
C ASP A 40 -6.29 0.47 1.66
N ASN A 41 -6.84 1.68 1.59
CA ASN A 41 -7.62 2.29 2.67
C ASN A 41 -6.86 2.38 4.00
N CYS A 42 -5.57 2.74 3.94
CA CYS A 42 -4.75 3.01 5.10
C CYS A 42 -5.20 4.30 5.81
N ASP A 43 -5.20 4.32 7.13
CA ASP A 43 -5.22 5.59 7.87
C ASP A 43 -3.77 6.12 7.97
N LEU A 44 -3.50 7.24 7.29
CA LEU A 44 -2.17 7.84 7.20
C LEU A 44 -2.07 9.18 7.95
N GLU A 45 -3.12 9.64 8.63
CA GLU A 45 -3.14 10.98 9.25
C GLU A 45 -2.04 11.12 10.30
N ALA A 46 -2.00 10.21 11.28
CA ALA A 46 -1.01 10.24 12.35
C ALA A 46 0.43 10.06 11.83
N LEU A 47 0.62 9.21 10.82
CA LEU A 47 1.91 9.00 10.18
C LEU A 47 2.40 10.25 9.47
N SER A 48 1.52 10.92 8.71
CA SER A 48 1.85 12.15 7.97
C SER A 48 2.30 13.26 8.92
N ALA A 49 1.61 13.44 10.05
CA ALA A 49 1.98 14.42 11.07
C ALA A 49 3.32 14.07 11.73
N ALA A 50 3.53 12.80 12.09
CA ALA A 50 4.77 12.34 12.72
C ALA A 50 5.99 12.48 11.79
N ALA A 51 5.83 12.19 10.50
CA ALA A 51 6.84 12.36 9.45
C ALA A 51 7.19 13.83 9.23
N ALA A 52 6.18 14.69 9.13
CA ALA A 52 6.35 16.13 8.92
C ALA A 52 7.12 16.80 10.06
N VAL A 53 6.78 16.50 11.32
CA VAL A 53 7.49 17.02 12.51
C VAL A 53 8.97 16.60 12.50
N ARG A 54 9.26 15.36 12.08
CA ARG A 54 10.63 14.81 12.01
C ARG A 54 11.39 15.22 10.75
N LYS A 55 10.72 15.79 9.76
CA LYS A 55 11.24 15.99 8.39
C LYS A 55 11.83 14.71 7.80
N ARG A 56 11.21 13.56 8.09
CA ARG A 56 11.67 12.23 7.66
C ARG A 56 10.47 11.41 7.20
N TRP A 57 10.52 10.95 5.96
CA TRP A 57 9.46 10.17 5.31
C TRP A 57 9.82 8.69 5.15
N GLU A 58 11.04 8.32 5.52
CA GLU A 58 11.52 6.95 5.53
C GLU A 58 11.45 6.40 6.96
N PHE A 59 10.86 5.23 7.10
CA PHE A 59 10.63 4.54 8.36
C PHE A 59 10.56 3.04 8.10
N LEU A 60 10.72 2.25 9.16
CA LEU A 60 10.50 0.81 9.11
C LEU A 60 8.99 0.53 9.02
N LEU A 61 8.57 -0.15 7.95
CA LEU A 61 7.21 -0.67 7.81
C LEU A 61 7.17 -2.13 8.31
N THR A 62 6.39 -2.38 9.36
CA THR A 62 6.05 -3.74 9.80
C THR A 62 4.65 -4.09 9.28
N ALA A 63 4.59 -5.09 8.41
CA ALA A 63 3.38 -5.56 7.76
C ALA A 63 3.24 -7.08 7.95
N ALA A 64 2.22 -7.51 8.71
CA ALA A 64 1.99 -8.92 9.03
C ALA A 64 0.55 -9.32 8.67
N PRO A 65 0.29 -9.80 7.44
CA PRO A 65 -1.03 -10.30 7.06
C PRO A 65 -1.37 -11.58 7.84
N LEU A 66 -2.66 -11.82 8.09
CA LEU A 66 -3.14 -13.06 8.68
C LEU A 66 -2.91 -14.23 7.70
N PRO A 67 -2.54 -15.43 8.19
CA PRO A 67 -2.29 -16.59 7.34
C PRO A 67 -3.60 -17.26 6.89
N ILE A 68 -4.36 -16.60 6.02
CA ILE A 68 -5.63 -17.08 5.50
C ILE A 68 -5.38 -18.01 4.31
N ARG A 69 -5.62 -19.31 4.49
CA ARG A 69 -5.45 -20.30 3.42
C ARG A 69 -6.44 -20.04 2.27
N GLY A 70 -5.92 -19.86 1.06
CA GLY A 70 -6.74 -19.57 -0.13
C GLY A 70 -7.27 -18.15 -0.22
N GLY A 71 -6.88 -17.26 0.72
CA GLY A 71 -7.23 -15.85 0.68
C GLY A 71 -6.48 -15.12 -0.43
N THR A 72 -7.16 -14.18 -1.11
CA THR A 72 -6.56 -13.27 -2.09
C THR A 72 -6.07 -11.95 -1.46
N GLY A 73 -6.34 -11.77 -0.17
CA GLY A 73 -5.94 -10.63 0.64
C GLY A 73 -6.13 -10.93 2.13
N SER A 74 -5.69 -10.02 2.99
CA SER A 74 -5.86 -10.12 4.43
C SER A 74 -6.09 -8.74 5.04
N PRO A 75 -6.99 -8.60 6.02
CA PRO A 75 -6.93 -7.43 6.90
C PRO A 75 -5.59 -7.43 7.64
N MET A 76 -5.07 -6.24 7.91
CA MET A 76 -3.80 -6.07 8.63
C MET A 76 -3.78 -4.72 9.34
N ASN A 77 -2.88 -4.58 10.30
CA ASN A 77 -2.59 -3.33 10.98
C ASN A 77 -1.11 -2.96 10.71
N PRO A 78 -0.80 -2.27 9.60
CA PRO A 78 0.57 -1.88 9.28
C PRO A 78 1.10 -0.87 10.31
N ILE A 79 2.32 -1.07 10.78
CA ILE A 79 2.96 -0.19 11.77
C ILE A 79 4.17 0.48 11.14
N ALA A 80 4.18 1.82 11.15
CA ALA A 80 5.34 2.63 10.82
C ALA A 80 6.17 2.92 12.08
N THR A 81 7.45 2.54 12.06
CA THR A 81 8.39 2.78 13.17
C THR A 81 9.54 3.68 12.71
N PHE A 82 9.72 4.79 13.43
CA PHE A 82 10.70 5.84 13.16
C PHE A 82 12.02 5.63 13.89
#